data_AF-F1VU05-F1
#
_entry.id   AF-F1VU05-F1
#
_cell.length_a   1.000
_cell.length_b   1.000
_cell.length_c   1.000
_cell.angle_alpha   90.00
_cell.angle_beta   90.00
_cell.angle_gamma   90.00
#
_symmetry.space_group_name_H-M   'P 1'
#
loop_
_entity.id
_entity.type
_entity.pdbx_description
1 polymer ?
#
loop_
_entity_poly.entity_id
_entity_poly.type
_entity_poly.pdbx_seq_one_letter_code
_entity_poly.pdbx_strand_id
1 'polypeptide(L)'
;MINYSGVLFGGTTIVQSNFDSGPGIGAFTTFTYKHLAGTGSSTPLSFTSSSDNSFVHLDNVTVQISAVPEPETYAMMLLGLGLIGYTMQRRRKA
;
A
#
# COMPACT_ATOMS: atom_id res chain seq x y z
N MET A 1 -31.70 -8.82 -2.75
CA MET A 1 -30.23 -9.00 -2.80
C MET A 1 -29.61 -8.02 -1.83
N ILE A 2 -28.56 -8.41 -1.10
CA ILE A 2 -27.80 -7.52 -0.21
C ILE A 2 -26.76 -6.80 -1.08
N ASN A 3 -26.65 -5.48 -0.98
CA ASN A 3 -25.68 -4.70 -1.74
C ASN A 3 -24.33 -4.72 -1.01
N TYR A 4 -23.26 -5.12 -1.73
CA TYR A 4 -21.91 -5.14 -1.18
C TYR A 4 -21.01 -4.18 -1.95
N SER A 5 -20.14 -3.48 -1.22
CA SER A 5 -18.99 -2.78 -1.75
C SER A 5 -17.70 -3.36 -1.17
N GLY A 6 -16.61 -3.26 -1.92
CA GLY A 6 -15.34 -3.80 -1.46
C GLY A 6 -14.14 -3.04 -2.01
N VAL A 7 -13.07 -3.06 -1.22
CA VAL A 7 -11.75 -2.56 -1.59
C VAL A 7 -10.82 -3.76 -1.73
N LEU A 8 -10.16 -3.86 -2.88
CA LEU A 8 -9.21 -4.92 -3.19
C LEU A 8 -7.83 -4.34 -3.47
N PHE A 9 -6.80 -5.08 -3.14
CA PHE A 9 -5.42 -4.76 -3.48
C PHE A 9 -4.70 -5.99 -4.00
N GLY A 10 -4.14 -5.89 -5.20
CA GLY A 10 -3.52 -7.05 -5.87
C GLY A 10 -4.49 -8.19 -6.14
N GLY A 11 -5.80 -7.90 -6.24
CA GLY A 11 -6.86 -8.92 -6.39
C GLY A 11 -7.36 -9.53 -5.08
N THR A 12 -6.78 -9.16 -3.93
CA THR A 12 -7.22 -9.63 -2.62
C THR A 12 -8.15 -8.61 -1.96
N THR A 13 -9.32 -9.04 -1.49
CA THR A 13 -10.24 -8.18 -0.73
C THR A 13 -9.62 -7.80 0.61
N ILE A 14 -9.41 -6.50 0.82
CA ILE A 14 -8.96 -5.95 2.10
C ILE A 14 -10.17 -5.64 2.99
N VAL A 15 -11.25 -5.14 2.39
CA VAL A 15 -12.50 -4.84 3.09
C VAL A 15 -13.70 -5.16 2.20
N GLN A 16 -14.72 -5.71 2.84
CA GLN A 16 -16.06 -5.86 2.29
C GLN A 16 -17.05 -5.25 3.29
N SER A 17 -17.83 -4.28 2.84
CA SER A 17 -18.85 -3.61 3.64
C SER A 17 -20.24 -3.85 3.06
N ASN A 18 -21.18 -4.15 3.95
CA ASN A 18 -22.60 -4.18 3.63
C ASN A 18 -23.09 -2.74 3.74
N PHE A 19 -23.49 -2.13 2.64
CA PHE A 19 -24.22 -0.88 2.72
C PHE A 19 -25.70 -1.24 2.85
N ASP A 20 -26.18 -1.32 4.08
CA ASP A 20 -27.62 -1.35 4.30
C ASP A 20 -28.18 0.02 3.89
N SER A 21 -28.99 0.03 2.83
CA SER A 21 -29.71 1.20 2.35
C SER A 21 -30.83 1.56 3.34
N GLY A 22 -30.44 2.08 4.50
CA GLY A 22 -31.34 2.67 5.50
C GLY A 22 -31.45 4.18 5.33
N PRO A 23 -32.57 4.81 5.72
CA PRO A 23 -32.75 6.25 5.62
C PRO A 23 -31.72 6.98 6.52
N GLY A 24 -30.83 7.77 5.91
CA GLY A 24 -29.69 8.44 6.57
C GLY A 24 -28.36 8.39 5.80
N ILE A 25 -28.35 7.76 4.64
CA ILE A 25 -27.20 7.63 3.72
C ILE A 25 -26.85 8.96 3.02
N GLY A 26 -25.63 9.45 3.22
CA GLY A 26 -25.12 10.67 2.58
C GLY A 26 -23.85 11.25 3.21
N ALA A 27 -23.47 10.81 4.40
CA ALA A 27 -22.19 11.18 5.00
C ALA A 27 -21.05 10.35 4.41
N PHE A 28 -20.01 11.03 3.90
CA PHE A 28 -18.77 10.37 3.50
C PHE A 28 -18.05 9.79 4.72
N THR A 29 -17.58 8.55 4.60
CA THR A 29 -16.75 7.89 5.60
C THR A 29 -15.36 7.61 5.04
N THR A 30 -14.33 8.04 5.75
CA THR A 30 -12.94 7.82 5.34
C THR A 30 -12.41 6.49 5.86
N PHE A 31 -11.88 5.66 4.97
CA PHE A 31 -11.16 4.44 5.31
C PHE A 31 -9.66 4.62 5.05
N THR A 32 -8.81 4.09 5.94
CA THR A 32 -7.36 4.13 5.79
C THR A 32 -6.79 2.74 5.97
N TYR A 33 -6.07 2.26 4.97
CA TYR A 33 -5.37 0.96 5.00
C TYR A 33 -3.86 1.22 4.98
N LYS A 34 -3.14 0.58 5.91
CA LYS A 34 -1.69 0.70 6.06
C LYS A 34 -1.02 -0.64 5.78
N HIS A 35 0.29 -0.62 5.54
CA HIS A 35 1.12 -1.81 5.33
C HIS A 35 0.71 -2.66 4.12
N LEU A 36 0.19 -2.02 3.08
CA LEU A 36 -0.05 -2.65 1.79
C LEU A 36 1.27 -2.69 1.02
N ALA A 37 1.71 -3.89 0.66
CA ALA A 37 2.96 -4.11 -0.09
C ALA A 37 2.65 -4.59 -1.49
N GLY A 38 3.15 -3.87 -2.50
CA GLY A 38 3.10 -4.32 -3.88
C GLY A 38 4.02 -5.53 -4.08
N THR A 39 3.49 -6.64 -4.61
CA THR A 39 4.22 -7.90 -4.78
C THR A 39 4.81 -8.09 -6.18
N GLY A 40 4.65 -7.11 -7.07
CA GLY A 40 5.15 -7.19 -8.45
C GLY A 40 5.18 -5.83 -9.15
N SER A 41 5.41 -5.84 -10.47
CA SER A 41 5.48 -4.64 -11.30
C SER A 41 4.17 -3.81 -11.30
N SER A 42 3.04 -4.42 -10.93
CA SER A 42 1.76 -3.74 -10.77
C SER A 42 0.94 -4.45 -9.70
N THR A 43 0.41 -3.69 -8.75
CA THR A 43 -0.57 -4.16 -7.76
C THR A 43 -1.74 -3.20 -7.73
N PRO A 44 -2.85 -3.53 -8.42
CA PRO A 44 -3.98 -2.61 -8.55
C PRO A 44 -4.70 -2.44 -7.21
N LEU A 45 -5.08 -1.20 -6.92
CA LEU A 45 -6.10 -0.86 -5.93
C LEU A 45 -7.45 -0.76 -6.65
N SER A 46 -8.43 -1.57 -6.24
CA SER A 46 -9.72 -1.66 -6.91
C SER A 46 -10.87 -1.44 -5.94
N PHE A 47 -11.89 -0.73 -6.41
CA PHE A 47 -13.12 -0.47 -5.68
C PHE A 47 -14.26 -1.13 -6.44
N THR A 48 -15.06 -1.93 -5.75
CA THR A 48 -16.15 -2.71 -6.33
C THR A 48 -17.45 -2.38 -5.64
N SER A 49 -18.54 -2.43 -6.39
CA SER A 49 -19.90 -2.23 -5.89
C SER A 49 -20.85 -3.12 -6.69
N SER A 50 -21.76 -3.78 -5.99
CA SER A 50 -22.84 -4.59 -6.55
C SER A 50 -24.17 -3.97 -6.16
N SER A 51 -24.77 -3.19 -7.06
CA SER A 51 -26.05 -2.53 -6.79
C SER A 51 -26.82 -2.22 -8.07
N ASP A 52 -28.09 -2.61 -8.07
CA ASP A 52 -29.03 -2.42 -9.18
C ASP A 52 -29.57 -0.97 -9.28
N ASN A 53 -29.25 -0.09 -8.31
CA ASN A 53 -29.68 1.33 -8.28
C ASN A 53 -28.68 2.24 -7.52
N SER A 54 -27.38 2.06 -7.75
CA SER A 54 -26.25 2.51 -6.90
C SER A 54 -26.04 4.03 -6.76
N PHE A 55 -26.05 4.56 -5.54
CA PHE A 55 -25.46 5.85 -5.15
C PHE A 55 -24.14 5.65 -4.37
N VAL A 56 -23.24 4.77 -4.84
CA VAL A 56 -21.92 4.63 -4.23
C VAL A 56 -21.01 5.74 -4.74
N HIS A 57 -20.72 6.71 -3.88
CA HIS A 57 -19.78 7.78 -4.13
C HIS A 57 -18.42 7.44 -3.51
N LEU A 58 -17.36 7.71 -4.26
CA LEU A 58 -15.97 7.55 -3.83
C LEU A 58 -15.27 8.89 -4.00
N ASP A 59 -14.66 9.37 -2.92
CA ASP A 59 -13.99 10.67 -2.87
C ASP A 59 -12.70 10.57 -2.05
N ASN A 60 -11.78 11.51 -2.26
CA ASN A 60 -10.54 11.69 -1.53
C ASN A 60 -9.62 10.44 -1.50
N VAL A 61 -9.56 9.71 -2.62
CA VAL A 61 -8.64 8.56 -2.73
C VAL A 61 -7.20 9.04 -2.80
N THR A 62 -6.44 8.72 -1.76
CA THR A 62 -5.02 9.05 -1.64
C THR A 62 -4.20 7.78 -1.47
N VAL A 63 -3.12 7.65 -2.24
CA VAL A 63 -2.15 6.57 -2.11
C VAL A 63 -0.82 7.17 -1.65
N GLN A 64 -0.40 6.81 -0.44
CA GLN A 64 0.90 7.21 0.10
C GLN A 64 1.89 6.07 -0.08
N ILE A 65 2.90 6.28 -0.92
CA ILE A 65 3.99 5.33 -1.14
C ILE A 65 5.18 5.75 -0.30
N SER A 66 5.69 4.87 0.55
CA SER A 66 6.99 5.06 1.18
C SER A 66 8.07 4.53 0.24
N ALA A 67 9.01 5.38 -0.16
CA ALA A 67 10.20 4.92 -0.86
C ALA A 67 10.99 3.99 0.07
N VAL A 68 11.11 2.72 -0.31
CA VAL A 68 12.04 1.79 0.32
C VAL A 68 13.39 1.99 -0.38
N PRO A 69 14.49 2.30 0.34
CA PRO A 69 15.79 2.42 -0.29
C PRO A 69 16.10 1.15 -1.08
N GLU A 70 16.51 1.30 -2.33
CA GLU A 70 16.70 0.16 -3.21
C GLU A 70 17.74 -0.81 -2.63
N PRO A 71 17.66 -2.12 -2.92
CA PRO A 71 18.65 -3.11 -2.48
C PRO A 71 20.09 -2.70 -2.81
N GLU A 72 20.26 -2.01 -3.95
CA GLU A 72 21.55 -1.49 -4.41
C GLU A 72 22.07 -0.36 -3.51
N THR A 73 21.20 0.50 -2.98
CA THR A 73 21.62 1.57 -2.05
C THR A 73 22.20 0.98 -0.77
N TYR A 74 21.60 -0.10 -0.26
CA TYR A 74 22.17 -0.84 0.87
C TYR A 74 23.48 -1.55 0.50
N ALA A 75 23.57 -2.13 -0.69
CA ALA A 75 24.80 -2.74 -1.17
C ALA A 75 25.93 -1.70 -1.29
N MET A 76 25.65 -0.50 -1.79
CA MET A 76 26.60 0.61 -1.88
C MET A 76 27.01 1.13 -0.50
N MET A 77 26.06 1.22 0.45
CA MET A 77 26.37 1.55 1.84
C MET A 77 27.30 0.50 2.47
N LEU A 78 26.99 -0.79 2.30
CA LEU A 78 27.80 -1.89 2.82
C LEU A 78 29.18 -1.95 2.15
N LEU A 79 29.26 -1.70 0.84
CA LEU A 79 30.52 -1.57 0.11
C LEU A 79 31.37 -0.42 0.67
N GLY A 80 30.77 0.76 0.87
CA GLY A 80 31.45 1.91 1.46
C GLY A 80 32.00 1.60 2.84
N LEU A 81 31.21 0.96 3.70
CA LEU A 81 31.64 0.53 5.04
C LEU A 81 32.73 -0.55 4.98
N GLY A 82 32.62 -1.50 4.05
CA GLY A 82 33.62 -2.54 3.81
C GLY A 82 34.98 -1.98 3.40
N LEU A 83 35.00 -0.99 2.51
CA LEU A 83 36.24 -0.31 2.09
C LEU A 83 36.89 0.46 3.24
N ILE A 84 36.09 1.16 4.06
CA ILE A 84 36.61 1.87 5.24
C ILE A 84 37.20 0.88 6.25
N GLY A 85 36.50 -0.20 6.56
CA GLY A 85 37.02 -1.26 7.45
C GLY A 85 38.32 -1.88 6.94
N TYR A 86 38.40 -2.15 5.64
CA TYR A 86 39.59 -2.71 5.00
C TYR A 86 40.80 -1.76 5.07
N THR A 87 40.60 -0.46 4.79
CA THR A 87 41.69 0.52 4.87
C THR A 87 42.19 0.71 6.30
N MET A 88 41.31 0.68 7.30
CA MET A 88 41.70 0.70 8.72
C MET A 88 42.53 -0.53 9.11
N GLN A 89 42.15 -1.73 8.64
CA GLN A 89 42.89 -2.96 8.93
C GLN A 89 44.30 -2.95 8.33
N ARG A 90 44.47 -2.40 7.12
CA ARG A 90 45.78 -2.20 6.49
C ARG A 90 46.71 -1.34 7.35
N ARG A 91 46.20 -0.25 7.93
CA ARG A 91 47.00 0.71 8.71
C ARG A 91 47.40 0.16 10.08
N ARG A 92 46.74 -0.88 10.58
CA ARG A 92 47.09 -1.56 11.84
C ARG A 92 48.10 -2.69 11.65
N LYS A 93 48.28 -3.19 10.42
CA LYS A 93 49.23 -4.26 10.07
C LYS A 93 50.56 -3.74 9.53
N ALA A 94 50.66 -2.46 9.22
CA ALA A 94 51.89 -1.73 8.95
C ALA A 94 52.28 -0.93 10.19
#